data_AF-A0A0Q4X5I8-F1
#
_entry.id   AF-A0A0Q4X5I8-F1
#
_cell.length_a   1.000
_cell.length_b   1.000
_cell.length_c   1.000
_cell.angle_alpha   90.00
_cell.angle_beta   90.00
_cell.angle_gamma   90.00
#
_symmetry.space_group_name_H-M   'P 1'
#
loop_
_entity.id
_entity.type
_entity.pdbx_description
1 polymer ?
#
loop_
_entity_poly.entity_id
_entity_poly.type
_entity_poly.pdbx_seq_one_letter_code
_entity_poly.pdbx_strand_id
1 'polypeptide(L)'
;MNPNTRRWIISGIFGLIAGWAMGGVIVPAVSALLGVMVRPAPGPRDAAITWPGPAVDVLPFLTVGLQATVVIVVTLLLARVAEERRRVGWGCLAVGGAILLNGIVLLAVTGVLGWLLDWNPSDGASGGEASAGFFLLLLGLPYGLLCIGLLVSGVILLRRRPSLPLQEGGPGRSAPR
;
A
#
# COMPACT_ATOMS: atom_id res chain seq x y z
N MET A 1 1.70 -30.33 -4.58
CA MET A 1 2.37 -29.35 -3.70
C MET A 1 1.61 -29.27 -2.39
N ASN A 2 2.27 -29.30 -1.23
CA ASN A 2 1.58 -29.32 0.07
C ASN A 2 0.72 -28.04 0.24
N PRO A 3 -0.57 -28.13 0.59
CA PRO A 3 -1.46 -26.96 0.73
C PRO A 3 -0.93 -25.91 1.73
N ASN A 4 -0.18 -26.34 2.74
CA ASN A 4 0.48 -25.44 3.68
C ASN A 4 1.62 -24.63 3.01
N THR A 5 2.38 -25.23 2.10
CA THR A 5 3.44 -24.55 1.35
C THR A 5 2.87 -23.48 0.42
N ARG A 6 1.77 -23.81 -0.29
CA ARG A 6 1.09 -22.85 -1.19
C ARG A 6 0.58 -21.62 -0.43
N ARG A 7 0.02 -21.84 0.77
CA ARG A 7 -0.43 -20.78 1.69
C ARG A 7 0.70 -19.82 2.05
N TRP A 8 1.84 -20.35 2.46
CA TRP A 8 3.01 -19.54 2.83
C TRP A 8 3.57 -18.74 1.66
N ILE A 9 3.64 -19.34 0.47
CA ILE A 9 4.12 -18.65 -0.74
C ILE A 9 3.22 -17.46 -1.09
N ILE A 10 1.89 -17.66 -1.10
CA ILE A 10 0.95 -16.58 -1.41
C ILE A 10 1.06 -15.43 -0.39
N SER A 11 1.13 -15.75 0.90
CA SER A 11 1.33 -14.74 1.96
C SER A 11 2.68 -14.04 1.87
N GLY A 12 3.73 -14.75 1.45
CA GLY A 12 5.05 -14.19 1.21
C GLY A 12 5.05 -13.18 0.07
N ILE A 13 4.42 -13.53 -1.06
CA ILE A 13 4.29 -12.64 -2.23
C ILE A 13 3.54 -11.37 -1.86
N PHE A 14 2.39 -11.48 -1.17
CA PHE A 14 1.64 -10.30 -0.73
C PHE A 14 2.43 -9.43 0.27
N GLY A 15 3.13 -10.05 1.21
CA GLY A 15 3.98 -9.31 2.15
C GLY A 15 5.15 -8.61 1.46
N LEU A 16 5.77 -9.25 0.47
CA LEU A 16 6.85 -8.67 -0.31
C LEU A 16 6.37 -7.47 -1.13
N ILE A 17 5.23 -7.58 -1.81
CA ILE A 17 4.65 -6.49 -2.60
C ILE A 17 4.25 -5.32 -1.68
N ALA A 18 3.61 -5.61 -0.54
CA ALA A 18 3.23 -4.58 0.43
C ALA A 18 4.46 -3.89 1.04
N GLY A 19 5.49 -4.65 1.40
CA GLY A 19 6.75 -4.11 1.91
C GLY A 19 7.51 -3.31 0.86
N TRP A 20 7.52 -3.74 -0.40
CA TRP A 20 8.09 -2.97 -1.51
C TRP A 20 7.37 -1.62 -1.68
N ALA A 21 6.02 -1.64 -1.69
CA ALA A 21 5.23 -0.40 -1.76
C ALA A 21 5.47 0.52 -0.54
N MET A 22 5.64 -0.05 0.65
CA MET A 22 5.97 0.72 1.86
C MET A 22 7.39 1.29 1.84
N GLY A 23 8.31 0.77 1.03
CA GLY A 23 9.66 1.32 0.88
C GLY A 23 9.64 2.81 0.49
N GLY A 24 8.69 3.21 -0.37
CA GLY A 24 8.50 4.61 -0.76
C GLY A 24 7.95 5.52 0.34
N VAL A 25 7.39 4.95 1.42
CA VAL A 25 6.96 5.68 2.63
C VAL A 25 8.08 5.70 3.66
N ILE A 26 8.71 4.56 3.89
CA ILE A 26 9.69 4.33 4.96
C ILE A 26 10.92 5.21 4.76
N VAL A 27 11.45 5.28 3.53
CA VAL A 27 12.65 6.07 3.24
C VAL A 27 12.44 7.56 3.53
N PRO A 28 11.44 8.26 2.95
CA PRO A 28 11.22 9.67 3.27
C PRO A 28 10.78 9.90 4.73
N ALA A 29 10.05 8.99 5.36
CA ALA A 29 9.67 9.11 6.77
C ALA A 29 10.89 9.05 7.71
N VAL A 30 11.79 8.08 7.50
CA VAL A 30 13.03 7.97 8.29
C VAL A 30 13.95 9.16 8.01
N SER A 31 14.07 9.59 6.75
CA SER A 31 14.83 10.79 6.38
C SER A 31 14.27 12.06 7.04
N ALA A 32 12.95 12.23 7.09
CA ALA A 32 12.30 13.36 7.75
C ALA A 32 12.49 13.33 9.27
N LEU A 33 12.37 12.15 9.89
CA LEU A 33 12.55 11.98 11.33
C LEU A 33 13.99 12.31 11.77
N LEU A 34 14.98 11.79 11.03
CA LEU A 34 16.39 12.16 11.26
C LEU A 34 16.64 13.63 10.93
N GLY A 35 15.94 14.15 9.91
CA GLY A 35 15.83 15.57 9.57
C GLY A 35 15.57 16.47 10.77
N VAL A 36 14.46 16.20 11.45
CA VAL A 36 14.00 16.94 12.63
C VAL A 36 14.94 16.79 13.83
N MET A 37 15.54 15.61 14.01
CA MET A 37 16.47 15.34 15.12
C MET A 37 17.82 16.06 14.98
N VAL A 38 18.29 16.28 13.74
CA VAL A 38 19.60 16.93 13.49
C VAL A 38 19.46 18.44 13.24
N ARG A 39 18.32 18.90 12.68
CA ARG A 39 17.98 20.32 12.58
C ARG A 39 16.51 20.54 12.99
N PRO A 40 16.23 21.25 14.09
CA PRO A 40 14.87 21.48 14.57
C PRO A 40 14.00 22.41 13.69
N ALA A 41 14.55 22.97 12.62
CA ALA A 41 13.82 23.73 11.60
C ALA A 41 14.23 23.28 10.18
N PRO A 42 13.75 22.11 9.72
CA PRO A 42 13.99 21.69 8.35
C PRO A 42 12.99 22.39 7.41
N GLY A 43 13.49 23.05 6.37
CA GLY A 43 12.65 23.52 5.28
C GLY A 43 12.14 22.34 4.44
N PRO A 44 10.99 22.47 3.75
CA PRO A 44 10.39 21.38 2.96
C PRO A 44 11.27 20.83 1.83
N ARG A 45 12.39 21.51 1.49
CA ARG A 45 13.37 21.09 0.49
C ARG A 45 14.60 20.39 1.07
N ASP A 46 14.75 20.35 2.39
CA ASP A 46 15.95 19.83 3.05
C ASP A 46 15.96 18.30 3.16
N ALA A 47 14.83 17.64 2.88
CA ALA A 47 14.75 16.17 2.81
C ALA A 47 15.59 15.56 1.67
N ALA A 48 16.07 16.38 0.72
CA ALA A 48 16.88 15.97 -0.43
C ALA A 48 18.39 16.23 -0.27
N ILE A 49 18.83 16.81 0.86
CA ILE A 49 20.24 17.14 1.08
C ILE A 49 20.99 15.87 1.53
N THR A 50 22.08 15.55 0.82
CA THR A 50 23.03 14.51 1.21
C THR A 50 23.66 14.85 2.57
N TRP A 51 23.24 14.14 3.60
CA TRP A 51 23.77 14.25 4.96
C TRP A 51 25.29 14.01 4.95
N PRO A 52 26.14 14.89 5.49
CA PRO A 52 27.53 14.56 5.77
C PRO A 52 27.63 14.00 7.20
N GLY A 53 28.01 12.72 7.34
CA GLY A 53 28.32 12.11 8.64
C GLY A 53 27.78 10.68 8.82
N PRO A 54 28.02 10.05 10.01
CA PRO A 54 27.71 8.65 10.28
C PRO A 54 26.21 8.29 10.21
N ALA A 55 25.31 9.29 10.16
CA ALA A 55 23.88 9.08 9.97
C ALA A 55 23.53 8.49 8.58
N VAL A 56 24.37 8.74 7.56
CA VAL A 56 24.20 8.14 6.22
C VAL A 56 24.39 6.63 6.27
N ASP A 57 25.29 6.15 7.14
CA ASP A 57 25.61 4.73 7.21
C ASP A 57 24.50 3.93 7.91
N VAL A 58 23.78 4.54 8.87
CA VAL A 58 22.71 3.86 9.63
C VAL A 58 21.36 3.89 8.90
N LEU A 59 21.11 4.91 8.07
CA LEU A 59 19.87 5.10 7.31
C LEU A 59 19.45 3.88 6.46
N PRO A 60 20.32 3.26 5.63
CA PRO A 60 19.94 2.10 4.84
C PRO A 60 19.62 0.89 5.72
N PHE A 61 20.32 0.66 6.83
CA PHE A 61 20.02 -0.46 7.73
C PHE A 61 18.68 -0.28 8.45
N LEU A 62 18.37 0.95 8.88
CA LEU A 62 17.10 1.23 9.54
C LEU A 62 15.91 1.10 8.56
N THR A 63 16.06 1.62 7.34
CA THR A 63 15.02 1.53 6.31
C THR A 63 14.79 0.09 5.86
N VAL A 64 15.85 -0.67 5.60
CA VAL A 64 15.76 -2.10 5.26
C VAL A 64 15.19 -2.91 6.42
N GLY A 65 15.60 -2.65 7.66
CA GLY A 65 15.07 -3.33 8.85
C GLY A 65 13.59 -3.08 9.06
N LEU A 66 13.13 -1.83 8.90
CA LEU A 66 11.72 -1.47 9.02
C LEU A 66 10.91 -2.09 7.87
N GLN A 67 11.45 -2.08 6.66
CA GLN A 67 10.81 -2.68 5.49
C GLN A 67 10.67 -4.20 5.64
N ALA A 68 11.72 -4.88 6.09
CA ALA A 68 11.69 -6.31 6.39
C ALA A 68 10.65 -6.62 7.50
N THR A 69 10.57 -5.76 8.52
CA THR A 69 9.56 -5.91 9.58
C THR A 69 8.15 -5.85 9.02
N VAL A 70 7.85 -4.88 8.13
CA VAL A 70 6.55 -4.79 7.46
C VAL A 70 6.25 -6.03 6.63
N VAL A 71 7.22 -6.51 5.83
CA VAL A 71 7.07 -7.75 5.04
C VAL A 71 6.70 -8.92 5.96
N ILE A 72 7.48 -9.13 7.03
CA ILE A 72 7.28 -10.23 7.97
C ILE A 72 5.90 -10.13 8.65
N VAL A 73 5.52 -8.96 9.16
CA VAL A 73 4.24 -8.75 9.83
C VAL A 73 3.07 -9.03 8.89
N VAL A 74 3.10 -8.48 7.67
CA VAL A 74 2.04 -8.68 6.68
C VAL A 74 1.96 -10.15 6.26
N THR A 75 3.10 -10.80 5.99
CA THR A 75 3.15 -12.23 5.65
C THR A 75 2.61 -13.10 6.78
N LEU A 76 2.96 -12.83 8.05
CA LEU A 76 2.47 -13.58 9.20
C LEU A 76 0.96 -13.38 9.42
N LEU A 77 0.48 -12.14 9.34
CA LEU A 77 -0.96 -11.83 9.45
C LEU A 77 -1.77 -12.57 8.38
N LEU A 78 -1.31 -12.54 7.13
CA LEU A 78 -1.95 -13.27 6.03
C LEU A 78 -1.83 -14.78 6.22
N ALA A 79 -0.70 -15.28 6.71
CA ALA A 79 -0.48 -16.69 6.96
C ALA A 79 -1.43 -17.27 8.01
N ARG A 80 -1.93 -16.46 8.95
CA ARG A 80 -2.95 -16.87 9.94
C ARG A 80 -4.37 -16.97 9.39
N VAL A 81 -4.65 -16.42 8.21
CA VAL A 81 -5.99 -16.50 7.63
C VAL A 81 -6.20 -17.90 7.03
N ALA A 82 -7.07 -18.70 7.66
CA ALA A 82 -7.32 -20.10 7.27
C ALA A 82 -7.98 -20.25 5.89
N GLU A 83 -8.81 -19.28 5.50
CA GLU A 83 -9.58 -19.26 4.26
C GLU A 83 -8.79 -18.60 3.12
N GLU A 84 -8.53 -19.33 2.02
CA GLU A 84 -7.70 -18.83 0.91
C GLU A 84 -8.30 -17.56 0.28
N ARG A 85 -9.63 -17.52 0.12
CA ARG A 85 -10.35 -16.39 -0.49
C ARG A 85 -10.24 -15.11 0.35
N ARG A 86 -10.37 -15.27 1.66
CA ARG A 86 -10.28 -14.19 2.64
C ARG A 86 -8.82 -13.69 2.74
N ARG A 87 -7.86 -14.59 2.62
CA ARG A 87 -6.42 -14.26 2.58
C ARG A 87 -6.09 -13.39 1.37
N VAL A 88 -6.58 -13.73 0.17
CA VAL A 88 -6.37 -12.90 -1.03
C VAL A 88 -7.05 -11.53 -0.88
N GLY A 89 -8.27 -11.48 -0.31
CA GLY A 89 -8.96 -10.22 -0.04
C GLY A 89 -8.18 -9.28 0.91
N TRP A 90 -7.69 -9.83 2.03
CA TRP A 90 -6.83 -9.09 2.96
C TRP A 90 -5.48 -8.70 2.34
N GLY A 91 -4.90 -9.55 1.50
CA GLY A 91 -3.65 -9.25 0.80
C GLY A 91 -3.82 -8.10 -0.18
N CYS A 92 -4.91 -8.10 -0.94
CA CYS A 92 -5.26 -7.02 -1.86
C CYS A 92 -5.50 -5.70 -1.13
N LEU A 93 -6.19 -5.73 0.01
CA LEU A 93 -6.37 -4.55 0.86
C LEU A 93 -5.05 -4.03 1.44
N ALA A 94 -4.20 -4.91 1.95
CA ALA A 94 -2.90 -4.52 2.51
C ALA A 94 -2.00 -3.89 1.45
N VAL A 95 -1.92 -4.48 0.26
CA VAL A 95 -1.14 -3.93 -0.85
C VAL A 95 -1.76 -2.62 -1.36
N GLY A 96 -3.08 -2.57 -1.57
CA GLY A 96 -3.77 -1.36 -1.99
C GLY A 96 -3.58 -0.21 -1.00
N GLY A 97 -3.67 -0.49 0.30
CA GLY A 97 -3.40 0.48 1.36
C GLY A 97 -1.94 0.95 1.40
N ALA A 98 -0.98 0.05 1.24
CA ALA A 98 0.44 0.40 1.16
C ALA A 98 0.74 1.31 -0.04
N ILE A 99 0.17 1.01 -1.21
CA ILE A 99 0.30 1.81 -2.43
C ILE A 99 -0.38 3.17 -2.28
N LEU A 100 -1.57 3.22 -1.66
CA LEU A 100 -2.26 4.47 -1.34
C LEU A 100 -1.38 5.36 -0.47
N LEU A 101 -0.84 4.81 0.62
CA LEU A 101 -0.01 5.55 1.55
C LEU A 101 1.26 6.07 0.87
N ASN A 102 1.89 5.24 0.03
CA ASN A 102 3.03 5.64 -0.77
C ASN A 102 2.68 6.80 -1.72
N GLY A 103 1.52 6.73 -2.40
CA GLY A 103 1.02 7.82 -3.23
C GLY A 103 0.80 9.12 -2.46
N ILE A 104 0.22 9.06 -1.26
CA ILE A 104 0.00 10.23 -0.38
C ILE A 104 1.34 10.85 0.02
N VAL A 105 2.31 10.04 0.46
CA VAL A 105 3.65 10.52 0.83
C VAL A 105 4.36 11.15 -0.36
N LEU A 106 4.25 10.55 -1.54
CA LEU A 106 4.84 11.10 -2.76
C LEU A 106 4.22 12.46 -3.13
N LEU A 107 2.90 12.60 -3.03
CA LEU A 107 2.21 13.88 -3.24
C LEU A 107 2.62 14.93 -2.20
N ALA A 108 2.84 14.52 -0.95
CA ALA A 108 3.31 15.41 0.12
C ALA A 108 4.74 15.89 -0.15
N VAL A 109 5.66 14.99 -0.50
CA VAL A 109 7.08 15.32 -0.80
C VAL A 109 7.22 16.20 -2.04
N THR A 110 6.38 15.98 -3.05
CA THR A 110 6.37 16.80 -4.28
C THR A 110 5.67 18.15 -4.11
N GLY A 111 5.06 18.43 -2.95
CA GLY A 111 4.30 19.66 -2.68
C GLY A 111 2.93 19.71 -3.36
N VAL A 112 2.61 18.73 -4.20
CA VAL A 112 1.34 18.63 -4.94
C VAL A 112 0.15 18.43 -3.99
N LEU A 113 0.35 17.73 -2.87
CA LEU A 113 -0.70 17.57 -1.84
C LEU A 113 -1.06 18.90 -1.17
N GLY A 114 -0.05 19.72 -0.86
CA GLY A 114 -0.27 21.06 -0.30
C GLY A 114 -0.99 21.96 -1.28
N TRP A 115 -0.58 21.93 -2.55
CA TRP A 115 -1.29 22.63 -3.62
C TRP A 115 -2.75 22.19 -3.76
N LEU A 116 -3.03 20.88 -3.72
CA LEU A 116 -4.39 20.33 -3.78
C LEU A 116 -5.26 20.77 -2.59
N LEU A 117 -4.68 20.86 -1.40
CA LEU A 117 -5.38 21.27 -0.19
C LEU A 117 -5.67 22.78 -0.16
N ASP A 118 -4.80 23.58 -0.77
CA ASP A 118 -4.90 25.05 -0.85
C ASP A 118 -5.51 25.53 -2.17
N TRP A 119 -5.98 24.59 -3.01
CA TRP A 119 -6.48 24.89 -4.35
C TRP A 119 -7.78 25.70 -4.28
N ASN A 120 -7.69 26.97 -4.66
CA ASN A 120 -8.83 27.87 -4.77
C ASN A 120 -9.18 28.06 -6.26
N PRO A 121 -10.38 27.65 -6.72
CA PRO A 121 -10.75 27.68 -8.14
C PRO A 121 -10.88 29.09 -8.74
N SER A 122 -10.74 30.14 -7.94
CA SER A 122 -10.77 31.54 -8.36
C SER A 122 -9.41 32.12 -8.72
N ASP A 123 -8.30 31.46 -8.39
CA ASP A 123 -6.97 31.92 -8.78
C ASP A 123 -6.64 31.45 -10.21
N GLY A 124 -6.31 32.41 -11.08
CA GLY A 124 -6.01 32.15 -12.48
C GLY A 124 -4.77 31.27 -12.63
N ALA A 125 -4.81 30.34 -13.59
CA ALA A 125 -3.84 29.26 -13.67
C ALA A 125 -2.40 29.74 -13.86
N SER A 126 -1.60 29.63 -12.80
CA SER A 126 -0.15 29.86 -12.83
C SER A 126 0.57 28.66 -13.46
N GLY A 127 1.73 28.86 -14.08
CA GLY A 127 2.48 27.79 -14.78
C GLY A 127 2.87 26.59 -13.90
N GLY A 128 2.88 26.74 -12.58
CA GLY A 128 3.07 25.63 -11.63
C GLY A 128 1.90 24.64 -11.61
N GLU A 129 0.68 25.10 -11.86
CA GLU A 129 -0.55 24.30 -11.81
C GLU A 129 -0.65 23.33 -12.99
N ALA A 130 -0.21 23.75 -14.17
CA ALA A 130 -0.12 22.87 -15.34
C ALA A 130 0.86 21.71 -15.10
N SER A 131 1.96 21.97 -14.39
CA SER A 131 2.95 20.93 -14.04
C SER A 131 2.45 19.96 -12.97
N ALA A 132 1.72 20.45 -11.96
CA ALA A 132 1.08 19.62 -10.94
C ALA A 132 -0.02 18.74 -11.54
N GLY A 133 -0.87 19.31 -12.42
CA GLY A 133 -1.87 18.57 -13.17
C GLY A 133 -1.26 17.49 -14.07
N PHE A 134 -0.15 17.79 -14.75
CA PHE A 134 0.58 16.79 -15.54
C PHE A 134 1.17 15.67 -14.68
N PHE A 135 1.73 15.99 -13.50
CA PHE A 135 2.20 14.99 -12.53
C PHE A 135 1.06 14.07 -12.04
N LEU A 136 -0.10 14.65 -11.74
CA LEU A 136 -1.29 13.90 -11.33
C LEU A 136 -1.80 12.99 -12.45
N LEU A 137 -1.76 13.44 -13.70
CA LEU A 137 -2.16 12.63 -14.86
C LEU A 137 -1.15 11.51 -15.17
N LEU A 138 0.14 11.83 -15.20
CA LEU A 138 1.18 10.88 -15.58
C LEU A 138 1.40 9.83 -14.50
N LEU A 139 1.37 10.23 -13.22
CA LEU A 139 1.73 9.38 -12.10
C LEU A 139 0.54 9.07 -11.20
N GLY A 140 -0.28 10.07 -10.89
CA GLY A 140 -1.44 9.92 -10.00
C GLY A 140 -2.55 9.04 -10.59
N LEU A 141 -2.85 9.15 -11.88
CA LEU A 141 -3.90 8.38 -12.55
C LEU A 141 -3.62 6.86 -12.55
N PRO A 142 -2.44 6.37 -13.00
CA PRO A 142 -2.15 4.93 -12.95
C PRO A 142 -2.04 4.43 -11.51
N TYR A 143 -1.45 5.20 -10.58
CA TYR A 143 -1.39 4.82 -9.17
C TYR A 143 -2.78 4.75 -8.52
N GLY A 144 -3.63 5.73 -8.80
CA GLY A 144 -4.99 5.83 -8.29
C GLY A 144 -5.85 4.69 -8.81
N LEU A 145 -5.81 4.42 -10.12
CA LEU A 145 -6.52 3.29 -10.74
C LEU A 145 -6.07 1.94 -10.16
N LEU A 146 -4.77 1.75 -9.99
CA LEU A 146 -4.21 0.52 -9.42
C LEU A 146 -4.64 0.35 -7.95
N CYS A 147 -4.58 1.42 -7.17
CA CYS A 147 -5.02 1.42 -5.78
C CYS A 147 -6.52 1.13 -5.65
N ILE A 148 -7.37 1.83 -6.40
CA ILE A 148 -8.82 1.61 -6.41
C ILE A 148 -9.12 0.18 -6.85
N GLY A 149 -8.47 -0.33 -7.89
CA GLY A 149 -8.64 -1.71 -8.35
C GLY A 149 -8.32 -2.74 -7.27
N LEU A 150 -7.22 -2.57 -6.53
CA LEU A 150 -6.81 -3.46 -5.45
C LEU A 150 -7.75 -3.37 -4.23
N LEU A 151 -8.16 -2.17 -3.84
CA LEU A 151 -9.09 -1.97 -2.73
C LEU A 151 -10.48 -2.53 -3.05
N VAL A 152 -11.02 -2.20 -4.23
CA VAL A 152 -12.33 -2.68 -4.68
C VAL A 152 -12.33 -4.19 -4.84
N SER A 153 -11.31 -4.78 -5.46
CA SER A 153 -11.20 -6.25 -5.57
C SER A 153 -11.10 -6.92 -4.20
N GLY A 154 -10.33 -6.35 -3.26
CA GLY A 154 -10.24 -6.82 -1.87
C GLY A 154 -11.59 -6.80 -1.16
N VAL A 155 -12.33 -5.69 -1.25
CA VAL A 155 -13.68 -5.56 -0.66
C VAL A 155 -14.67 -6.53 -1.30
N ILE A 156 -14.67 -6.67 -2.63
CA ILE A 156 -15.57 -7.60 -3.33
C ILE A 156 -15.27 -9.05 -2.92
N LEU A 157 -14.00 -9.44 -2.82
CA LEU A 157 -13.58 -10.76 -2.38
C LEU A 157 -14.02 -11.07 -0.95
N LEU A 158 -13.97 -10.07 -0.06
CA LEU A 158 -14.43 -10.19 1.34
C LEU A 158 -15.96 -10.19 1.46
N ARG A 159 -16.67 -9.50 0.58
CA ARG A 159 -18.14 -9.41 0.57
C ARG A 159 -18.83 -10.62 -0.07
N ARG A 160 -18.17 -11.30 -1.01
CA ARG A 160 -18.71 -12.55 -1.58
C ARG A 160 -18.71 -13.63 -0.50
N ARG A 161 -19.89 -13.83 0.12
CA ARG A 161 -20.14 -14.94 1.05
C ARG A 161 -19.84 -16.28 0.36
N PRO A 162 -19.44 -17.31 1.12
CA PRO A 162 -19.42 -18.66 0.58
C PRO A 162 -20.81 -18.95 -0.01
N SER A 163 -20.87 -19.37 -1.26
CA SER A 163 -22.00 -20.15 -1.74
C SER A 163 -22.13 -21.28 -0.72
N LEU A 164 -23.24 -21.36 0.01
CA LEU A 164 -23.55 -22.60 0.71
C LEU A 164 -23.39 -23.70 -0.34
N PRO A 165 -22.61 -24.77 -0.09
CA PRO A 165 -22.81 -25.97 -0.87
C PRO A 165 -24.27 -26.36 -0.60
N LEU A 166 -25.13 -26.13 -1.60
CA LEU A 166 -26.39 -26.83 -1.64
C LEU A 166 -26.02 -28.30 -1.52
N GLN A 167 -26.48 -28.86 -0.43
CA GLN A 167 -26.33 -30.24 -0.05
C GLN A 167 -26.91 -31.11 -1.17
N GLU A 168 -26.08 -31.47 -2.14
CA GLU A 168 -26.29 -32.61 -2.99
C GLU A 168 -26.29 -33.85 -2.08
N GLY A 169 -27.49 -34.35 -1.77
CA GLY A 169 -27.63 -35.60 -1.03
C GLY A 169 -28.98 -35.80 -0.36
N GLY A 170 -30.02 -36.09 -1.14
CA GLY A 170 -31.27 -36.66 -0.64
C GLY A 170 -32.13 -37.19 -1.80
N PRO A 171 -32.26 -38.51 -1.98
CA PRO A 171 -32.50 -39.14 -3.28
C PRO A 171 -33.97 -39.08 -3.71
N GLY A 172 -34.20 -39.12 -5.03
CA GLY A 172 -35.51 -39.40 -5.58
C GLY A 172 -36.05 -40.75 -5.07
N ARG A 173 -37.23 -40.72 -4.47
CA ARG A 173 -38.17 -41.85 -4.47
C ARG A 173 -39.60 -41.33 -4.25
N SER A 174 -40.26 -41.09 -5.38
CA SER A 174 -41.67 -41.43 -5.67
C SER A 174 -42.64 -41.51 -4.48
N ALA A 175 -43.61 -40.58 -4.45
CA ALA A 175 -45.00 -40.95 -4.15
C ALA A 175 -45.50 -41.84 -5.31
N PRO A 176 -46.23 -42.94 -5.04
CA PRO A 176 -47.69 -42.81 -5.00
C PRO A 176 -48.45 -43.79 -4.08
N ARG A 177 -49.68 -43.34 -3.75
CA ARG A 177 -50.85 -44.02 -3.15
C ARG A 177 -50.85 -44.27 -1.65
#